data_AF-S7Q553-F1
#
_entry.id   AF-S7Q553-F1
#
_cell.length_a   1.000
_cell.length_b   1.000
_cell.length_c   1.000
_cell.angle_alpha   90.00
_cell.angle_beta   90.00
_cell.angle_gamma   90.00
#
_symmetry.space_group_name_H-M   'P 1'
#
loop_
_entity.id
_entity.type
_entity.pdbx_description
1 polymer ?
#
loop_
_entity_poly.entity_id
_entity_poly.type
_entity_poly.pdbx_seq_one_letter_code
_entity_poly.pdbx_strand_id
1 'polypeptide(L)'
;MSWFKRKDQGSSHSSCGHAQAPPEWTPAPEIVHAHGLYNEAPEEEYEAAEAFCITHPVEAPRLLPSDVIERIDAQGCSAWGIQWPASQRFVGRIDNDSKTSGTVKISTDATCKGTCLLSDLPIAAGLYEIQGKAGVYFEVAIHQMDGIIALGTSCRPYPDWRFPGWNRLSAALHLDDCRKFFEDPDGGRDYTDILKRVSPGDTIGCGYEFSTHSVFFTYNGIRLPNAFSGVYLPRQSYDVYAAVGVEGRNSLEVNFGGCLFRWKEGNEWAWRVEGHVGRLGATSGAPDDELPSYDDVRRGMA
;
A
#
# COMPACT_ATOMS: atom_id res chain seq x y z
N MET A 1 -33.13 -6.05 62.25
CA MET A 1 -32.10 -6.46 61.27
C MET A 1 -32.79 -7.05 60.05
N SER A 2 -32.25 -6.75 58.86
CA SER A 2 -32.55 -7.32 57.54
C SER A 2 -33.89 -7.02 56.87
N TRP A 3 -33.78 -6.17 55.85
CA TRP A 3 -34.71 -5.94 54.73
C TRP A 3 -34.54 -7.04 53.67
N PHE A 4 -35.62 -7.37 52.95
CA PHE A 4 -35.55 -7.65 51.50
C PHE A 4 -36.90 -7.32 50.85
N LYS A 5 -36.91 -6.27 50.01
CA LYS A 5 -37.97 -5.96 49.03
C LYS A 5 -37.52 -6.53 47.68
N ARG A 6 -38.38 -7.30 47.01
CA ARG A 6 -38.32 -7.49 45.55
C ARG A 6 -39.39 -6.61 44.91
N LYS A 7 -39.02 -5.89 43.86
CA LYS A 7 -39.88 -5.08 42.99
C LYS A 7 -39.65 -5.48 41.54
N ASP A 8 -40.73 -5.35 40.77
CA ASP A 8 -40.90 -5.59 39.34
C ASP A 8 -39.88 -4.92 38.41
N GLN A 9 -39.73 -5.52 37.21
CA GLN A 9 -39.69 -4.92 35.86
C GLN A 9 -39.28 -6.05 34.90
N GLY A 10 -39.79 -6.22 33.67
CA GLY A 10 -40.13 -5.25 32.63
C GLY A 10 -39.45 -5.77 31.36
N SER A 11 -40.22 -6.22 30.36
CA SER A 11 -39.73 -6.82 29.12
C SER A 11 -39.63 -5.76 28.02
N SER A 12 -38.45 -5.56 27.43
CA SER A 12 -38.29 -4.93 26.12
C SER A 12 -36.94 -5.21 25.44
N HIS A 13 -37.03 -5.75 24.21
CA HIS A 13 -36.27 -5.47 22.98
C HIS A 13 -34.72 -5.54 22.88
N SER A 14 -34.31 -6.38 21.91
CA SER A 14 -33.27 -6.24 20.86
C SER A 14 -31.93 -5.58 21.18
N SER A 15 -30.84 -6.27 20.83
CA SER A 15 -29.66 -5.58 20.29
C SER A 15 -29.07 -6.34 19.09
N CYS A 16 -28.93 -5.57 18.03
CA CYS A 16 -28.32 -5.88 16.75
C CYS A 16 -26.80 -6.12 16.94
N GLY A 17 -26.21 -6.95 16.09
CA GLY A 17 -24.77 -7.25 16.13
C GLY A 17 -23.94 -5.97 15.98
N HIS A 18 -23.13 -5.68 17.00
CA HIS A 18 -22.13 -4.63 16.93
C HIS A 18 -21.01 -5.06 15.97
N ALA A 19 -20.87 -4.36 14.84
CA ALA A 19 -19.62 -4.31 14.11
C ALA A 19 -18.56 -3.74 15.04
N GLN A 20 -17.53 -4.53 15.33
CA GLN A 20 -16.45 -4.16 16.25
C GLN A 20 -15.63 -3.03 15.61
N ALA A 21 -15.43 -1.92 16.34
CA ALA A 21 -14.62 -0.82 15.87
C ALA A 21 -13.18 -1.31 15.57
N PRO A 22 -12.50 -0.76 14.56
CA PRO A 22 -11.11 -1.12 14.28
C PRO A 22 -10.25 -0.89 15.53
N PRO A 23 -9.22 -1.74 15.76
CA PRO A 23 -8.41 -1.69 16.96
C PRO A 23 -7.74 -0.32 17.14
N GLU A 24 -7.70 0.13 18.39
CA GLU A 24 -7.03 1.36 18.81
C GLU A 24 -5.51 1.25 18.55
N TRP A 25 -4.89 2.38 18.21
CA TRP A 25 -3.45 2.45 17.91
C TRP A 25 -2.64 1.85 19.07
N THR A 26 -1.79 0.88 18.77
CA THR A 26 -0.78 0.38 19.71
C THR A 26 0.59 0.54 19.07
N PRO A 27 1.58 1.12 19.77
CA PRO A 27 2.94 1.16 19.27
C PRO A 27 3.44 -0.27 19.12
N ALA A 28 4.18 -0.54 18.03
CA ALA A 28 4.71 -1.85 17.74
C ALA A 28 5.63 -2.31 18.91
N PRO A 29 5.45 -3.52 19.46
CA PRO A 29 6.09 -3.92 20.72
C PRO A 29 7.59 -4.21 20.59
N GLU A 30 8.14 -4.19 19.37
CA GLU A 30 9.52 -4.58 19.10
C GLU A 30 10.54 -3.49 19.51
N ILE A 31 11.77 -3.93 19.72
CA ILE A 31 12.89 -3.06 20.10
C ILE A 31 13.12 -2.04 18.97
N VAL A 32 13.04 -0.76 19.32
CA VAL A 32 13.41 0.34 18.44
C VAL A 32 14.94 0.43 18.43
N HIS A 33 15.54 0.42 17.26
CA HIS A 33 16.95 0.73 17.11
C HIS A 33 17.04 2.19 16.67
N ALA A 34 17.69 3.04 17.47
CA ALA A 34 17.84 4.47 17.16
C ALA A 34 18.73 4.74 15.93
N HIS A 35 19.43 3.70 15.45
CA HIS A 35 20.29 3.71 14.27
C HIS A 35 20.07 2.41 13.48
N GLY A 36 19.74 2.53 12.20
CA GLY A 36 19.79 1.51 11.18
C GLY A 36 21.16 0.82 11.14
N LEU A 37 21.19 -0.45 10.72
CA LEU A 37 22.44 -1.22 10.75
C LEU A 37 23.42 -0.78 9.65
N TYR A 38 22.92 -0.16 8.57
CA TYR A 38 23.72 0.15 7.37
C TYR A 38 23.45 1.51 6.71
N ASN A 39 22.26 2.13 6.83
CA ASN A 39 22.02 3.45 6.24
C ASN A 39 20.99 4.27 7.03
N GLU A 40 21.43 5.42 7.54
CA GLU A 40 20.54 6.48 8.03
C GLU A 40 20.40 7.51 6.93
N ALA A 41 19.20 8.04 6.77
CA ALA A 41 19.05 9.20 5.92
C ALA A 41 19.84 10.39 6.52
N PRO A 42 20.65 11.12 5.73
CA PRO A 42 21.35 12.29 6.21
C PRO A 42 20.40 13.28 6.90
N GLU A 43 20.84 13.93 7.98
CA GLU A 43 20.03 14.89 8.75
C GLU A 43 19.45 16.00 7.86
N GLU A 44 20.24 16.52 6.92
CA GLU A 44 19.77 17.50 5.93
C GLU A 44 18.63 16.95 5.04
N GLU A 45 18.70 15.68 4.62
CA GLU A 45 17.66 15.05 3.82
C GLU A 45 16.39 14.78 4.64
N TYR A 46 16.54 14.52 5.94
CA TYR A 46 15.44 14.42 6.89
C TYR A 46 14.73 15.77 7.07
N GLU A 47 15.47 16.83 7.41
CA GLU A 47 14.90 18.17 7.59
C GLU A 47 14.22 18.67 6.30
N ALA A 48 14.85 18.43 5.14
CA ALA A 48 14.26 18.75 3.84
C ALA A 48 12.97 17.95 3.58
N ALA A 49 12.92 16.67 3.99
CA ALA A 49 11.74 15.85 3.86
C ALA A 49 10.60 16.31 4.78
N GLU A 50 10.90 16.72 6.01
CA GLU A 50 9.91 17.30 6.91
C GLU A 50 9.35 18.63 6.38
N ALA A 51 10.23 19.52 5.90
CA ALA A 51 9.82 20.76 5.25
C ALA A 51 8.96 20.50 4.00
N PHE A 52 9.32 19.48 3.20
CA PHE A 52 8.52 19.03 2.08
C PHE A 52 7.14 18.55 2.51
N CYS A 53 7.06 17.71 3.55
CA CYS A 53 5.80 17.20 4.09
C CYS A 53 4.85 18.32 4.55
N ILE A 54 5.40 19.37 5.16
CA ILE A 54 4.65 20.53 5.64
C ILE A 54 4.12 21.37 4.47
N THR A 55 4.94 21.57 3.44
CA THR A 55 4.62 22.46 2.30
C THR A 55 3.80 21.77 1.21
N HIS A 56 3.79 20.44 1.17
CA HIS A 56 3.10 19.63 0.18
C HIS A 56 2.12 18.67 0.88
N PRO A 57 0.88 19.10 1.17
CA PRO A 57 -0.10 18.23 1.82
C PRO A 57 -0.39 16.99 0.97
N VAL A 58 -0.78 15.91 1.64
CA VAL A 58 -1.11 14.63 1.00
C VAL A 58 -2.26 14.82 0.01
N GLU A 59 -2.11 14.26 -1.18
CA GLU A 59 -3.13 14.30 -2.23
C GLU A 59 -4.40 13.57 -1.77
N ALA A 60 -5.55 14.20 -1.95
CA ALA A 60 -6.83 13.54 -1.78
C ALA A 60 -7.00 12.42 -2.82
N PRO A 61 -7.74 11.34 -2.49
CA PRO A 61 -7.96 10.25 -3.41
C PRO A 61 -8.77 10.74 -4.61
N ARG A 62 -8.46 10.22 -5.80
CA ARG A 62 -9.04 10.70 -7.05
C ARG A 62 -9.61 9.56 -7.88
N LEU A 63 -10.60 9.89 -8.70
CA LEU A 63 -11.07 8.98 -9.73
C LEU A 63 -9.99 8.85 -10.81
N LEU A 64 -9.78 7.62 -11.26
CA LEU A 64 -8.86 7.36 -12.36
C LEU A 64 -9.48 7.86 -13.68
N PRO A 65 -8.67 8.46 -14.58
CA PRO A 65 -9.11 8.80 -15.93
C PRO A 65 -9.68 7.59 -16.68
N SER A 66 -10.63 7.82 -17.59
CA SER A 66 -11.30 6.73 -18.32
C SER A 66 -10.33 5.90 -19.16
N ASP A 67 -9.33 6.53 -19.78
CA ASP A 67 -8.28 5.83 -20.56
C ASP A 67 -7.44 4.90 -19.68
N VAL A 68 -7.23 5.27 -18.41
CA VAL A 68 -6.56 4.41 -17.43
C VAL A 68 -7.45 3.23 -17.03
N ILE A 69 -8.75 3.44 -16.84
CA ILE A 69 -9.70 2.36 -16.54
C ILE A 69 -9.76 1.37 -17.71
N GLU A 70 -9.90 1.86 -18.95
CA GLU A 70 -9.89 1.02 -20.15
C GLU A 70 -8.58 0.22 -20.29
N ARG A 71 -7.44 0.82 -19.93
CA ARG A 71 -6.14 0.13 -19.89
C ARG A 71 -6.12 -0.99 -18.86
N ILE A 72 -6.65 -0.75 -17.66
CA ILE A 72 -6.75 -1.75 -16.59
C ILE A 72 -7.68 -2.89 -17.01
N ASP A 73 -8.82 -2.59 -17.64
CA ASP A 73 -9.75 -3.61 -18.14
C ASP A 73 -9.12 -4.47 -19.24
N ALA A 74 -8.30 -3.86 -20.12
CA ALA A 74 -7.65 -4.56 -21.22
C ALA A 74 -6.43 -5.40 -20.79
N GLN A 75 -5.66 -4.95 -19.78
CA GLN A 75 -4.36 -5.52 -19.44
C GLN A 75 -4.30 -6.18 -18.05
N GLY A 76 -5.34 -6.00 -17.23
CA GLY A 76 -5.36 -6.42 -15.83
C GLY A 76 -4.21 -5.79 -15.03
N CYS A 77 -3.57 -6.59 -14.18
CA CYS A 77 -2.46 -6.23 -13.30
C CYS A 77 -1.25 -5.72 -14.08
N SER A 78 -1.12 -6.11 -15.35
CA SER A 78 -0.03 -5.63 -16.21
C SER A 78 -0.17 -4.16 -16.59
N ALA A 79 -1.32 -3.53 -16.29
CA ALA A 79 -1.51 -2.09 -16.44
C ALA A 79 -0.74 -1.24 -15.42
N TRP A 80 -0.29 -1.84 -14.31
CA TRP A 80 0.52 -1.18 -13.29
C TRP A 80 2.00 -1.19 -13.69
N GLY A 81 2.58 0.00 -13.71
CA GLY A 81 4.00 0.24 -13.88
C GLY A 81 4.60 0.92 -12.65
N ILE A 82 5.85 1.34 -12.79
CA ILE A 82 6.54 2.25 -11.88
C ILE A 82 6.67 3.61 -12.57
N GLN A 83 6.32 4.66 -11.83
CA GLN A 83 6.44 6.03 -12.28
C GLN A 83 7.93 6.36 -12.50
N TRP A 84 8.23 7.01 -13.62
CA TRP A 84 9.60 7.48 -13.86
C TRP A 84 9.95 8.59 -12.85
N PRO A 85 11.07 8.47 -12.11
CA PRO A 85 11.45 9.47 -11.12
C PRO A 85 11.83 10.78 -11.82
N ALA A 86 11.37 11.90 -11.26
CA ALA A 86 11.72 13.24 -11.77
C ALA A 86 13.14 13.66 -11.36
N SER A 87 13.61 13.14 -10.22
CA SER A 87 14.92 13.45 -9.66
C SER A 87 16.08 12.82 -10.43
N GLN A 88 17.18 13.56 -10.53
CA GLN A 88 18.45 13.09 -11.10
C GLN A 88 19.18 12.08 -10.18
N ARG A 89 18.62 11.78 -9.00
CA ARG A 89 19.16 10.80 -8.04
C ARG A 89 19.08 9.37 -8.58
N PHE A 90 18.02 9.08 -9.33
CA PHE A 90 17.86 7.78 -9.98
C PHE A 90 18.79 7.69 -11.19
N VAL A 91 19.71 6.73 -11.16
CA VAL A 91 20.59 6.41 -12.29
C VAL A 91 20.36 4.94 -12.63
N GLY A 92 19.65 4.69 -13.72
CA GLY A 92 19.24 3.34 -14.08
C GLY A 92 18.20 3.31 -15.19
N ARG A 93 17.52 2.16 -15.28
CA ARG A 93 16.45 1.90 -16.25
C ARG A 93 15.27 1.23 -15.56
N ILE A 94 14.08 1.70 -15.91
CA ILE A 94 12.79 1.09 -15.60
C ILE A 94 12.17 0.64 -16.92
N ASP A 95 11.79 -0.63 -17.01
CA ASP A 95 11.09 -1.21 -18.15
C ASP A 95 9.70 -1.66 -17.71
N ASN A 96 8.70 -0.79 -17.94
CA ASN A 96 7.29 -1.07 -17.67
C ASN A 96 6.64 -1.95 -18.75
N ASP A 97 7.29 -2.10 -19.91
CA ASP A 97 6.68 -2.62 -21.13
C ASP A 97 7.16 -4.04 -21.44
N SER A 98 7.56 -4.80 -20.41
CA SER A 98 8.03 -6.17 -20.55
C SER A 98 6.87 -7.11 -20.93
N LYS A 99 6.44 -7.03 -22.19
CA LYS A 99 5.35 -7.80 -22.82
C LYS A 99 5.51 -9.31 -22.65
N THR A 100 6.73 -9.77 -22.36
CA THR A 100 7.06 -11.18 -22.16
C THR A 100 7.01 -11.63 -20.71
N SER A 101 7.16 -10.73 -19.72
CA SER A 101 7.22 -11.14 -18.31
C SER A 101 6.03 -10.67 -17.47
N GLY A 102 5.22 -9.69 -17.88
CA GLY A 102 4.13 -9.19 -17.03
C GLY A 102 4.62 -8.59 -15.70
N THR A 103 5.90 -8.21 -15.66
CA THR A 103 6.59 -7.62 -14.50
C THR A 103 7.33 -6.36 -14.96
N VAL A 104 7.51 -5.41 -14.04
CA VAL A 104 8.32 -4.20 -14.27
C VAL A 104 9.76 -4.52 -13.92
N LYS A 105 10.70 -4.32 -14.85
CA LYS A 105 12.13 -4.54 -14.57
C LYS A 105 12.78 -3.23 -14.14
N ILE A 106 13.55 -3.27 -13.06
CA ILE A 106 14.33 -2.13 -12.59
C ILE A 106 15.79 -2.54 -12.48
N SER A 107 16.67 -1.73 -13.05
CA SER A 107 18.12 -1.85 -12.90
C SER A 107 18.71 -0.50 -12.56
N THR A 108 19.57 -0.44 -11.54
CA THR A 108 20.24 0.79 -11.11
C THR A 108 21.76 0.64 -11.19
N ASP A 109 22.44 1.74 -11.46
CA ASP A 109 23.89 1.81 -11.49
C ASP A 109 24.46 2.11 -10.10
N ALA A 110 25.76 1.86 -9.90
CA ALA A 110 26.44 2.08 -8.62
C ALA A 110 26.40 3.54 -8.13
N THR A 111 26.13 4.50 -9.03
CA THR A 111 25.99 5.93 -8.71
C THR A 111 24.56 6.34 -8.42
N CYS A 112 23.58 5.43 -8.54
CA CYS A 112 22.21 5.69 -8.13
C CYS A 112 22.19 5.94 -6.62
N LYS A 113 21.77 7.12 -6.20
CA LYS A 113 21.65 7.43 -4.77
C LYS A 113 20.21 7.23 -4.31
N GLY A 114 20.01 7.08 -3.00
CA GLY A 114 18.72 6.74 -2.39
C GLY A 114 17.51 7.46 -3.00
N THR A 115 16.54 6.69 -3.47
CA THR A 115 15.31 7.23 -4.04
C THR A 115 14.15 6.25 -3.87
N CYS A 116 12.93 6.79 -3.71
CA CYS A 116 11.69 6.03 -3.66
C CYS A 116 10.95 6.12 -5.00
N LEU A 117 10.71 4.96 -5.60
CA LEU A 117 9.95 4.79 -6.83
C LEU A 117 8.54 4.32 -6.48
N LEU A 118 7.52 5.08 -6.90
CA LEU A 118 6.12 4.71 -6.68
C LEU A 118 5.54 4.02 -7.92
N SER A 119 4.56 3.12 -7.72
CA SER A 119 3.74 2.64 -8.83
C SER A 119 3.06 3.82 -9.54
N ASP A 120 2.86 3.74 -10.85
CA ASP A 120 2.21 4.80 -11.62
C ASP A 120 0.72 4.94 -11.26
N LEU A 121 0.08 3.81 -10.93
CA LEU A 121 -1.30 3.67 -10.46
C LEU A 121 -1.38 3.29 -8.98
N PRO A 122 -2.46 3.68 -8.27
CA PRO A 122 -2.67 3.24 -6.90
C PRO A 122 -2.90 1.73 -6.87
N ILE A 123 -2.27 1.04 -5.92
CA ILE A 123 -2.58 -0.37 -5.64
C ILE A 123 -3.87 -0.50 -4.83
N ALA A 124 -4.21 0.53 -4.04
CA ALA A 124 -5.51 0.66 -3.40
C ALA A 124 -6.04 2.09 -3.58
N ALA A 125 -6.98 2.26 -4.49
CA ALA A 125 -7.63 3.54 -4.80
C ALA A 125 -8.73 3.86 -3.78
N GLY A 126 -8.69 5.07 -3.21
CA GLY A 126 -9.48 5.40 -2.03
C GLY A 126 -10.96 5.67 -2.27
N LEU A 127 -11.31 6.14 -3.47
CA LEU A 127 -12.70 6.42 -3.86
C LEU A 127 -13.46 5.19 -4.40
N TYR A 128 -12.80 4.04 -4.54
CA TYR A 128 -13.40 2.84 -5.11
C TYR A 128 -13.73 1.79 -4.03
N GLU A 129 -14.75 0.97 -4.30
CA GLU A 129 -15.10 -0.14 -3.42
C GLU A 129 -14.14 -1.31 -3.59
N ILE A 130 -13.89 -2.01 -2.50
CA ILE A 130 -13.02 -3.20 -2.48
C ILE A 130 -13.75 -4.47 -2.90
N GLN A 131 -15.07 -4.47 -3.12
CA GLN A 131 -15.85 -5.56 -3.74
C GLN A 131 -15.50 -6.99 -3.26
N GLY A 132 -15.37 -7.18 -1.93
CA GLY A 132 -15.04 -8.48 -1.36
C GLY A 132 -13.56 -8.88 -1.45
N LYS A 133 -12.67 -7.95 -1.83
CA LYS A 133 -11.22 -8.15 -1.73
C LYS A 133 -10.78 -8.27 -0.29
N ALA A 134 -9.83 -9.18 -0.08
CA ALA A 134 -9.13 -9.34 1.17
C ALA A 134 -8.04 -8.27 1.34
N GLY A 135 -7.43 -7.85 0.23
CA GLY A 135 -6.37 -6.85 0.23
C GLY A 135 -5.79 -6.62 -1.15
N VAL A 136 -4.60 -6.04 -1.17
CA VAL A 136 -3.78 -5.85 -2.38
C VAL A 136 -2.37 -6.33 -2.12
N TYR A 137 -1.72 -6.89 -3.13
CA TYR A 137 -0.43 -7.54 -2.99
C TYR A 137 0.44 -7.38 -4.23
N PHE A 138 1.75 -7.24 -4.03
CA PHE A 138 2.76 -7.26 -5.09
C PHE A 138 4.05 -7.93 -4.61
N GLU A 139 4.87 -8.43 -5.54
CA GLU A 139 6.17 -9.06 -5.25
C GLU A 139 7.32 -8.31 -5.91
N VAL A 140 8.49 -8.37 -5.26
CA VAL A 140 9.78 -7.91 -5.77
C VAL A 140 10.73 -9.10 -5.80
N ALA A 141 11.07 -9.55 -7.00
CA ALA A 141 12.10 -10.57 -7.21
C ALA A 141 13.46 -9.90 -7.36
N ILE A 142 14.45 -10.37 -6.62
CA ILE A 142 15.76 -9.71 -6.50
C ILE A 142 16.77 -10.52 -7.30
N HIS A 143 17.31 -9.94 -8.36
CA HIS A 143 18.33 -10.58 -9.21
C HIS A 143 19.75 -10.15 -8.85
N GLN A 144 19.89 -8.93 -8.32
CA GLN A 144 21.14 -8.37 -7.82
C GLN A 144 20.85 -7.28 -6.79
N MET A 145 21.63 -7.24 -5.71
CA MET A 145 21.51 -6.24 -4.65
C MET A 145 22.91 -5.85 -4.14
N ASP A 146 23.60 -4.98 -4.88
CA ASP A 146 24.88 -4.36 -4.49
C ASP A 146 24.62 -2.91 -4.06
N GLY A 147 23.80 -2.78 -3.02
CA GLY A 147 23.22 -1.52 -2.56
C GLY A 147 22.06 -1.80 -1.61
N ILE A 148 21.02 -0.97 -1.67
CA ILE A 148 19.84 -1.08 -0.82
C ILE A 148 18.60 -1.22 -1.70
N ILE A 149 17.72 -2.12 -1.30
CA ILE A 149 16.38 -2.28 -1.82
C ILE A 149 15.45 -2.21 -0.61
N ALA A 150 14.37 -1.42 -0.73
CA ALA A 150 13.25 -1.47 0.19
C ALA A 150 11.96 -1.61 -0.61
N LEU A 151 10.93 -2.20 0.00
CA LEU A 151 9.61 -2.28 -0.60
C LEU A 151 8.52 -2.03 0.44
N GLY A 152 7.41 -1.49 -0.01
CA GLY A 152 6.33 -1.11 0.86
C GLY A 152 5.22 -0.36 0.15
N THR A 153 4.59 0.53 0.89
CA THR A 153 3.47 1.34 0.43
C THR A 153 3.66 2.79 0.82
N SER A 154 3.18 3.71 0.00
CA SER A 154 3.22 5.14 0.31
C SER A 154 2.05 5.90 -0.32
N CYS A 155 1.69 7.04 0.25
CA CYS A 155 0.76 8.01 -0.33
C CYS A 155 1.53 9.16 -1.01
N ARG A 156 0.89 9.83 -1.98
CA ARG A 156 1.47 10.98 -2.68
C ARG A 156 1.06 12.32 -2.04
N PRO A 157 1.90 13.36 -2.13
CA PRO A 157 3.27 13.34 -2.63
C PRO A 157 4.24 12.85 -1.54
N TYR A 158 5.20 12.01 -1.92
CA TYR A 158 6.25 11.48 -1.04
C TYR A 158 7.60 12.13 -1.39
N PRO A 159 8.46 12.48 -0.40
CA PRO A 159 9.81 12.99 -0.68
C PRO A 159 10.64 11.90 -1.37
N ASP A 160 10.86 12.05 -2.68
CA ASP A 160 11.40 10.99 -3.53
C ASP A 160 12.88 10.65 -3.28
N TRP A 161 13.58 11.46 -2.47
CA TRP A 161 14.95 11.20 -1.99
C TRP A 161 15.00 10.38 -0.70
N ARG A 162 13.85 10.10 -0.07
CA ARG A 162 13.74 9.27 1.13
C ARG A 162 13.34 7.85 0.74
N PHE A 163 13.80 6.84 1.47
CA PHE A 163 13.26 5.48 1.33
C PHE A 163 11.82 5.40 1.83
N PRO A 164 10.98 4.46 1.32
CA PRO A 164 9.64 4.24 1.85
C PRO A 164 9.69 3.83 3.33
N GLY A 165 8.65 4.17 4.08
CA GLY A 165 8.58 3.95 5.53
C GLY A 165 9.16 5.07 6.40
N TRP A 166 10.01 5.96 5.85
CA TRP A 166 10.68 7.00 6.64
C TRP A 166 9.85 8.25 6.92
N ASN A 167 8.89 8.58 6.06
CA ASN A 167 8.06 9.78 6.21
C ASN A 167 6.57 9.41 6.16
N ARG A 168 5.71 10.42 6.38
CA ARG A 168 4.26 10.29 6.53
C ARG A 168 3.60 9.33 5.53
N LEU A 169 2.62 8.58 6.02
CA LEU A 169 1.75 7.64 5.32
C LEU A 169 2.51 6.64 4.45
N SER A 170 3.59 6.10 5.02
CA SER A 170 4.49 5.18 4.34
C SER A 170 4.89 4.06 5.28
N ALA A 171 4.83 2.83 4.78
CA ALA A 171 5.22 1.62 5.48
C ALA A 171 6.15 0.81 4.59
N ALA A 172 7.25 0.28 5.10
CA ALA A 172 8.19 -0.49 4.30
C ALA A 172 8.99 -1.52 5.10
N LEU A 173 9.60 -2.43 4.35
CA LEU A 173 10.64 -3.33 4.80
C LEU A 173 11.92 -2.97 4.03
N HIS A 174 13.00 -2.68 4.75
CA HIS A 174 14.31 -2.42 4.18
C HIS A 174 15.11 -3.72 4.20
N LEU A 175 15.69 -4.10 3.06
CA LEU A 175 16.23 -5.45 2.88
C LEU A 175 17.70 -5.58 3.26
N ASP A 176 18.40 -4.46 3.48
CA ASP A 176 19.78 -4.39 3.95
C ASP A 176 19.89 -4.79 5.43
N ASP A 177 18.90 -4.42 6.26
CA ASP A 177 18.85 -4.79 7.67
C ASP A 177 17.61 -5.62 8.08
N CYS A 178 16.72 -5.91 7.13
CA CYS A 178 15.48 -6.67 7.34
C CYS A 178 14.54 -6.04 8.40
N ARG A 179 14.60 -4.71 8.57
CA ARG A 179 13.75 -3.96 9.50
C ARG A 179 12.54 -3.34 8.83
N LYS A 180 11.49 -3.20 9.62
CA LYS A 180 10.23 -2.57 9.23
C LYS A 180 10.21 -1.11 9.68
N PHE A 181 9.70 -0.24 8.80
CA PHE A 181 9.59 1.20 9.01
C PHE A 181 8.15 1.65 8.73
N PHE A 182 7.58 2.46 9.62
CA PHE A 182 6.28 3.12 9.40
C PHE A 182 6.33 4.52 9.99
N GLU A 183 6.32 5.53 9.11
CA GLU A 183 6.54 6.93 9.48
C GLU A 183 7.72 7.09 10.46
N ASP A 184 8.79 6.32 10.23
CA ASP A 184 9.90 6.15 11.17
C ASP A 184 11.19 6.66 10.51
N PRO A 185 11.60 7.92 10.76
CA PRO A 185 12.74 8.53 10.08
C PRO A 185 14.11 8.11 10.65
N ASP A 186 14.12 7.40 11.78
CA ASP A 186 15.32 7.06 12.54
C ASP A 186 15.87 5.68 12.07
N GLY A 187 15.70 4.61 12.86
CA GLY A 187 16.39 3.33 12.60
C GLY A 187 15.50 2.09 12.48
N GLY A 188 14.18 2.27 12.38
CA GLY A 188 13.22 1.19 12.16
C GLY A 188 13.14 0.18 13.31
N ARG A 189 12.43 -0.92 13.08
CA ARG A 189 12.16 -1.95 14.10
C ARG A 189 12.48 -3.34 13.57
N ASP A 190 12.99 -4.19 14.46
CA ASP A 190 13.14 -5.61 14.13
C ASP A 190 11.79 -6.20 13.72
N TYR A 191 11.79 -6.98 12.64
CA TYR A 191 10.54 -7.51 12.09
C TYR A 191 10.27 -8.94 12.53
N THR A 192 11.11 -9.89 12.14
CA THR A 192 10.90 -11.31 12.41
C THR A 192 12.19 -12.11 12.31
N ASP A 193 12.31 -13.18 13.10
CA ASP A 193 13.43 -14.13 13.03
C ASP A 193 13.46 -14.97 11.73
N ILE A 194 12.40 -14.95 10.93
CA ILE A 194 12.33 -15.74 9.68
C ILE A 194 13.18 -15.10 8.58
N LEU A 195 13.17 -13.76 8.50
CA LEU A 195 13.88 -12.99 7.48
C LEU A 195 15.09 -12.31 8.14
N LYS A 196 16.26 -12.94 8.00
CA LYS A 196 17.53 -12.42 8.56
C LYS A 196 18.50 -11.86 7.52
N ARG A 197 18.28 -12.21 6.25
CA ARG A 197 19.06 -11.75 5.11
C ARG A 197 18.28 -11.99 3.83
N VAL A 198 18.63 -11.25 2.80
CA VAL A 198 18.13 -11.41 1.44
C VAL A 198 19.30 -11.73 0.51
N SER A 199 19.06 -12.57 -0.49
CA SER A 199 20.07 -12.98 -1.48
C SER A 199 19.49 -12.92 -2.89
N PRO A 200 20.34 -12.76 -3.93
CA PRO A 200 19.92 -12.91 -5.31
C PRO A 200 19.15 -14.22 -5.54
N GLY A 201 17.99 -14.12 -6.17
CA GLY A 201 17.01 -15.19 -6.40
C GLY A 201 15.81 -15.16 -5.45
N ASP A 202 15.92 -14.46 -4.32
CA ASP A 202 14.82 -14.32 -3.36
C ASP A 202 13.71 -13.41 -3.89
N THR A 203 12.51 -13.62 -3.37
CA THR A 203 11.34 -12.80 -3.67
C THR A 203 10.69 -12.33 -2.39
N ILE A 204 10.55 -11.01 -2.26
CA ILE A 204 9.89 -10.37 -1.14
C ILE A 204 8.57 -9.78 -1.63
N GLY A 205 7.48 -10.10 -0.94
CA GLY A 205 6.16 -9.53 -1.26
C GLY A 205 5.71 -8.55 -0.21
N CYS A 206 4.86 -7.62 -0.60
CA CYS A 206 4.21 -6.66 0.28
C CYS A 206 2.70 -6.73 0.06
N GLY A 207 1.96 -6.94 1.15
CA GLY A 207 0.52 -7.00 1.15
C GLY A 207 -0.10 -6.00 2.11
N TYR A 208 -1.20 -5.40 1.68
CA TYR A 208 -2.07 -4.57 2.52
C TYR A 208 -3.44 -5.23 2.65
N GLU A 209 -3.76 -5.70 3.85
CA GLU A 209 -4.99 -6.41 4.18
C GLU A 209 -6.08 -5.44 4.63
N PHE A 210 -7.23 -5.46 3.95
CA PHE A 210 -8.28 -4.47 4.17
C PHE A 210 -9.12 -4.70 5.41
N SER A 211 -9.31 -5.95 5.84
CA SER A 211 -10.15 -6.28 7.01
C SER A 211 -9.50 -5.86 8.33
N THR A 212 -8.18 -5.98 8.42
CA THR A 212 -7.38 -5.67 9.61
C THR A 212 -6.58 -4.39 9.49
N HIS A 213 -6.60 -3.76 8.31
CA HIS A 213 -5.72 -2.63 7.95
C HIS A 213 -4.24 -2.94 8.17
N SER A 214 -3.85 -4.20 8.01
CA SER A 214 -2.48 -4.63 8.30
C SER A 214 -1.61 -4.63 7.06
N VAL A 215 -0.36 -4.19 7.22
CA VAL A 215 0.69 -4.42 6.23
C VAL A 215 1.47 -5.65 6.67
N PHE A 216 1.70 -6.57 5.74
CA PHE A 216 2.52 -7.75 5.94
C PHE A 216 3.49 -7.92 4.76
N PHE A 217 4.54 -8.71 5.00
CA PHE A 217 5.46 -9.09 3.95
C PHE A 217 5.46 -10.60 3.76
N THR A 218 5.99 -11.05 2.64
CA THR A 218 6.21 -12.47 2.36
C THR A 218 7.66 -12.68 1.97
N TYR A 219 8.25 -13.82 2.34
CA TYR A 219 9.58 -14.21 1.90
C TYR A 219 9.50 -15.55 1.18
N ASN A 220 9.85 -15.57 -0.11
CA ASN A 220 9.83 -16.76 -0.95
C ASN A 220 8.50 -17.53 -0.91
N GLY A 221 7.39 -16.78 -0.93
CA GLY A 221 6.03 -17.31 -0.89
C GLY A 221 5.49 -17.68 0.49
N ILE A 222 6.26 -17.44 1.55
CA ILE A 222 5.82 -17.64 2.94
C ILE A 222 5.37 -16.29 3.51
N ARG A 223 4.10 -16.18 3.94
CA ARG A 223 3.61 -14.99 4.66
C ARG A 223 4.27 -14.89 6.02
N LEU A 224 4.89 -13.74 6.27
CA LEU A 224 5.48 -13.37 7.55
C LEU A 224 4.39 -12.77 8.47
N PRO A 225 4.65 -12.65 9.79
CA PRO A 225 3.70 -11.99 10.70
C PRO A 225 3.33 -10.59 10.22
N ASN A 226 2.17 -10.05 10.61
CA ASN A 226 1.83 -8.67 10.26
C ASN A 226 2.93 -7.72 10.75
N ALA A 227 3.49 -6.92 9.84
CA ALA A 227 4.50 -5.93 10.19
C ALA A 227 3.89 -4.78 10.97
N PHE A 228 2.72 -4.32 10.52
CA PHE A 228 1.95 -3.24 11.13
C PHE A 228 0.48 -3.65 11.15
N SER A 229 -0.23 -3.44 12.26
CA SER A 229 -1.65 -3.76 12.41
C SER A 229 -2.43 -2.57 12.98
N GLY A 230 -3.34 -1.96 12.22
CA GLY A 230 -4.08 -0.76 12.65
C GLY A 230 -4.34 0.23 11.51
N VAL A 231 -4.95 1.38 11.79
CA VAL A 231 -5.38 2.40 10.79
C VAL A 231 -4.20 3.22 10.25
N TYR A 232 -3.11 2.54 9.86
CA TYR A 232 -1.87 3.17 9.43
C TYR A 232 -1.94 3.74 8.00
N LEU A 233 -2.90 3.27 7.20
CA LEU A 233 -3.14 3.72 5.83
C LEU A 233 -4.66 3.79 5.60
N PRO A 234 -5.34 4.88 5.99
CA PRO A 234 -6.79 4.99 5.84
C PRO A 234 -7.14 5.07 4.34
N ARG A 235 -7.45 3.91 3.74
CA ARG A 235 -7.71 3.74 2.31
C ARG A 235 -8.73 4.75 1.79
N GLN A 236 -9.78 5.05 2.55
CA GLN A 236 -10.83 5.99 2.12
C GLN A 236 -10.37 7.45 2.13
N SER A 237 -9.27 7.76 2.81
CA SER A 237 -8.73 9.11 2.93
C SER A 237 -7.63 9.40 1.92
N TYR A 238 -6.98 8.37 1.34
CA TYR A 238 -5.83 8.53 0.44
C TYR A 238 -5.72 7.37 -0.57
N ASP A 239 -5.21 7.67 -1.76
CA ASP A 239 -4.75 6.65 -2.70
C ASP A 239 -3.40 6.08 -2.23
N VAL A 240 -3.31 4.75 -2.13
CA VAL A 240 -2.09 4.05 -1.70
C VAL A 240 -1.38 3.46 -2.90
N TYR A 241 -0.09 3.70 -3.00
CA TYR A 241 0.79 3.25 -4.08
C TYR A 241 1.77 2.21 -3.56
N ALA A 242 2.21 1.29 -4.43
CA ALA A 242 3.38 0.48 -4.12
C ALA A 242 4.60 1.39 -4.15
N ALA A 243 5.53 1.16 -3.23
CA ALA A 243 6.74 1.93 -3.10
C ALA A 243 7.95 1.00 -3.10
N VAL A 244 8.95 1.32 -3.91
CA VAL A 244 10.21 0.58 -4.02
C VAL A 244 11.36 1.57 -3.85
N GLY A 245 12.10 1.44 -2.76
CA GLY A 245 13.31 2.20 -2.50
C GLY A 245 14.52 1.53 -3.13
N VAL A 246 15.40 2.31 -3.77
CA VAL A 246 16.64 1.80 -4.36
C VAL A 246 17.82 2.75 -4.12
N GLU A 247 18.98 2.17 -3.84
CA GLU A 247 20.28 2.85 -3.78
C GLU A 247 21.39 1.89 -4.23
N GLY A 248 22.42 2.40 -4.90
CA GLY A 248 23.52 1.58 -5.41
C GLY A 248 23.12 0.73 -6.61
N ARG A 249 23.90 -0.32 -6.90
CA ARG A 249 23.71 -1.15 -8.09
C ARG A 249 22.77 -2.31 -7.78
N ASN A 250 21.57 -2.30 -8.37
CA ASN A 250 20.57 -3.34 -8.15
C ASN A 250 19.97 -3.82 -9.46
N SER A 251 19.43 -5.04 -9.45
CA SER A 251 18.57 -5.57 -10.51
C SER A 251 17.42 -6.33 -9.85
N LEU A 252 16.19 -5.93 -10.17
CA LEU A 252 14.98 -6.51 -9.58
C LEU A 252 13.81 -6.47 -10.57
N GLU A 253 12.78 -7.25 -10.26
CA GLU A 253 11.50 -7.23 -10.97
C GLU A 253 10.35 -7.01 -9.99
N VAL A 254 9.47 -6.07 -10.30
CA VAL A 254 8.23 -5.82 -9.56
C VAL A 254 7.08 -6.51 -10.29
N ASN A 255 6.44 -7.46 -9.62
CA ASN A 255 5.26 -8.15 -10.11
C ASN A 255 4.02 -7.58 -9.41
N PHE A 256 3.12 -6.94 -10.16
CA PHE A 256 1.82 -6.48 -9.65
C PHE A 256 0.71 -7.54 -9.81
N GLY A 257 1.07 -8.75 -10.25
CA GLY A 257 0.14 -9.85 -10.54
C GLY A 257 -0.06 -10.10 -12.04
N GLY A 258 0.83 -9.58 -12.89
CA GLY A 258 0.90 -9.94 -14.31
C GLY A 258 1.54 -11.32 -14.54
N CYS A 259 2.30 -11.81 -13.55
CA CYS A 259 2.74 -13.20 -13.43
C CYS A 259 2.25 -13.83 -12.13
N LEU A 260 2.33 -15.15 -12.04
CA LEU A 260 2.05 -15.87 -10.79
C LEU A 260 3.00 -15.42 -9.68
N PHE A 261 2.42 -15.09 -8.53
CA PHE A 261 3.15 -14.84 -7.30
C PHE A 261 3.70 -16.13 -6.71
N ARG A 262 4.83 -16.04 -6.00
CA ARG A 262 5.31 -17.15 -5.16
C ARG A 262 4.38 -17.40 -3.98
N TRP A 263 3.83 -16.34 -3.38
CA TRP A 263 2.79 -16.49 -2.37
C TRP A 263 1.47 -16.91 -3.04
N LYS A 264 1.01 -18.14 -2.74
CA LYS A 264 -0.06 -18.78 -3.51
C LYS A 264 -1.38 -18.04 -3.42
N GLU A 265 -1.73 -17.60 -2.22
CA GLU A 265 -2.96 -16.88 -1.92
C GLU A 265 -3.01 -15.51 -2.62
N GLY A 266 -1.85 -14.89 -2.89
CA GLY A 266 -1.77 -13.66 -3.67
C GLY A 266 -2.30 -13.81 -5.10
N ASN A 267 -2.35 -15.03 -5.64
CA ASN A 267 -2.89 -15.32 -6.98
C ASN A 267 -4.42 -15.39 -7.00
N GLU A 268 -5.08 -15.38 -5.84
CA GLU A 268 -6.54 -15.29 -5.78
C GLU A 268 -6.99 -13.88 -6.14
N TRP A 269 -8.14 -13.77 -6.81
CA TRP A 269 -8.78 -12.50 -7.17
C TRP A 269 -8.81 -11.49 -6.02
N ALA A 270 -9.02 -11.97 -4.79
CA ALA A 270 -9.17 -11.15 -3.60
C ALA A 270 -7.91 -10.34 -3.22
N TRP A 271 -6.74 -10.64 -3.80
CA TRP A 271 -5.45 -9.98 -3.51
C TRP A 271 -4.85 -9.23 -4.70
N ARG A 272 -5.41 -9.39 -5.90
CA ARG A 272 -4.87 -8.76 -7.12
C ARG A 272 -5.14 -7.25 -7.10
N VAL A 273 -4.22 -6.46 -7.66
CA VAL A 273 -4.38 -4.99 -7.70
C VAL A 273 -5.49 -4.56 -8.67
N GLU A 274 -5.78 -5.32 -9.72
CA GLU A 274 -6.81 -4.99 -10.71
C GLU A 274 -8.26 -5.16 -10.21
N GLY A 275 -9.19 -4.35 -10.71
CA GLY A 275 -10.64 -4.57 -10.57
C GLY A 275 -11.26 -4.29 -9.20
N HIS A 276 -10.55 -3.54 -8.33
CA HIS A 276 -11.23 -2.68 -7.36
C HIS A 276 -11.66 -1.34 -8.01
N VAL A 277 -10.95 -0.92 -9.07
CA VAL A 277 -11.26 0.29 -9.84
C VAL A 277 -12.40 0.05 -10.83
N GLY A 278 -13.13 1.11 -11.20
CA GLY A 278 -14.17 1.08 -12.25
C GLY A 278 -15.62 0.94 -11.75
N ARG A 279 -15.85 0.65 -10.46
CA ARG A 279 -17.19 0.82 -9.84
C ARG A 279 -17.08 1.69 -8.60
N LEU A 280 -17.79 2.81 -8.63
CA LEU A 280 -17.79 3.79 -7.56
C LEU A 280 -18.40 3.20 -6.30
N GLY A 281 -17.89 3.66 -5.15
CA GLY A 281 -18.61 3.57 -3.87
C GLY A 281 -20.06 3.96 -4.04
N ALA A 282 -20.99 3.13 -3.58
CA ALA A 282 -22.33 3.60 -3.33
C ALA A 282 -22.21 4.75 -2.33
N THR A 283 -22.35 5.98 -2.80
CA THR A 283 -22.47 7.15 -1.94
C THR A 283 -23.73 6.93 -1.12
N SER A 284 -23.56 6.57 0.15
CA SER A 284 -24.66 6.58 1.11
C SER A 284 -25.08 8.03 1.32
N GLY A 285 -26.01 8.54 0.48
CA GLY A 285 -26.59 9.86 0.68
C GLY A 285 -27.13 10.63 -0.54
N ALA A 286 -27.09 10.11 -1.76
CA ALA A 286 -27.85 10.73 -2.86
C ALA A 286 -29.13 9.90 -3.10
N PRO A 287 -30.34 10.49 -3.07
CA PRO A 287 -31.49 9.80 -3.62
C PRO A 287 -31.17 9.53 -5.10
N ASP A 288 -31.48 8.32 -5.57
CA ASP A 288 -31.53 8.01 -7.00
C ASP A 288 -32.41 9.08 -7.65
N ASP A 289 -31.79 10.07 -8.29
CA ASP A 289 -32.44 10.83 -9.34
C ASP A 289 -32.55 9.88 -10.54
N GLU A 290 -33.47 8.94 -10.42
CA GLU A 290 -34.00 8.17 -11.54
C GLU A 290 -34.46 9.20 -12.57
N LEU A 291 -33.69 9.34 -13.65
CA LEU A 291 -34.07 10.22 -14.75
C LEU A 291 -35.48 9.81 -15.18
N PRO A 292 -36.45 10.74 -15.20
CA PRO A 292 -37.84 10.40 -15.48
C PRO A 292 -37.92 9.72 -16.84
N SER A 293 -38.74 8.67 -16.91
CA SER A 293 -38.94 7.96 -18.16
C SER A 293 -39.51 8.92 -19.21
N TYR A 294 -39.22 8.68 -20.49
CA TYR A 294 -39.78 9.49 -21.59
C TYR A 294 -41.31 9.57 -21.56
N ASP A 295 -41.98 8.61 -20.91
CA ASP A 295 -43.43 8.60 -20.74
C ASP A 295 -43.93 9.60 -19.66
N ASP A 296 -43.12 9.89 -18.65
CA ASP A 296 -43.45 10.84 -17.58
C ASP A 296 -43.39 12.30 -18.08
N VAL A 297 -42.43 12.60 -18.96
CA VAL A 297 -42.31 13.92 -19.62
C VAL A 297 -43.50 14.20 -20.55
N ARG A 298 -44.07 13.16 -21.17
CA ARG A 298 -45.24 13.30 -22.06
C ARG A 298 -46.56 13.53 -21.35
N ARG A 299 -46.68 13.13 -20.07
CA ARG A 299 -47.92 13.31 -19.28
C ARG A 299 -48.02 14.66 -18.58
N GLY A 300 -46.95 15.46 -18.59
CA GLY A 300 -46.91 16.79 -17.95
C GLY A 300 -47.26 17.99 -18.84
N MET A 301 -47.64 17.78 -20.10
CA MET A 301 -48.12 18.84 -21.00
C MET A 301 -49.59 18.58 -21.38
N ALA A 302 -50.50 18.93 -20.47
CA ALA A 302 -51.92 19.15 -20.75
C ALA A 302 -52.48 20.19 -19.76
#